data_AF-A0A1H9CQK2-F1
#
_entry.id   AF-A0A1H9CQK2-F1
#
_cell.length_a   1.000
_cell.length_b   1.000
_cell.length_c   1.000
_cell.angle_alpha   90.00
_cell.angle_beta   90.00
_cell.angle_gamma   90.00
#
_symmetry.space_group_name_H-M   'P 1'
#
loop_
_entity.id
_entity.type
_entity.pdbx_description
1 polymer ?
#
loop_
_entity_poly.entity_id
_entity_poly.type
_entity_poly.pdbx_seq_one_letter_code
_entity_poly.pdbx_strand_id
1 'polypeptide(L)'
;MKKILSILAVFAVLMGSIFAETIGDNPDDPFERDRFENEKLTTQIIVPENQHCTDKNATVKIEYQPMHDELRIYYDTLYVTFDKGEAMNTVMACLQDFIKENKYYNYRYMEKDKIKSYKDDRKQRKTLYASHIKLTR
;
A
#
# COMPACT_ATOMS: atom_id res chain seq x y z
N MET A 1 -10.08 24.53 54.15
CA MET A 1 -11.10 24.41 53.08
C MET A 1 -10.87 23.09 52.34
N LYS A 2 -11.56 22.01 52.77
CA LYS A 2 -11.34 20.60 52.36
C LYS A 2 -12.34 20.09 51.30
N LYS A 3 -13.01 20.99 50.56
CA LYS A 3 -14.14 20.61 49.68
C LYS A 3 -13.94 20.90 48.19
N ILE A 4 -12.75 21.31 47.76
CA ILE A 4 -12.47 21.64 46.34
C ILE A 4 -11.66 20.53 45.65
N LEU A 5 -10.87 19.75 46.40
CA LEU A 5 -10.03 18.68 45.84
C LEU A 5 -10.81 17.42 45.39
N SER A 6 -12.05 17.25 45.85
CA SER A 6 -12.83 16.03 45.57
C SER A 6 -13.54 16.05 44.21
N ILE A 7 -13.64 17.20 43.54
CA ILE A 7 -14.38 17.33 42.26
C ILE A 7 -13.47 17.10 41.04
N LEU A 8 -12.17 17.39 41.15
CA LEU A 8 -11.21 17.18 40.05
C LEU A 8 -10.83 15.71 39.85
N ALA A 9 -10.97 14.87 40.88
CA ALA A 9 -10.69 13.43 40.78
C ALA A 9 -11.76 12.65 40.01
N VAL A 10 -12.99 13.16 39.91
CA VAL A 10 -14.10 12.46 39.23
C VAL A 10 -14.08 12.70 37.71
N PHE A 11 -13.51 13.80 37.23
CA PHE A 11 -13.38 14.07 35.79
C PHE A 11 -12.25 13.28 35.11
N ALA A 12 -11.23 12.85 35.85
CA ALA A 12 -10.11 12.08 35.30
C ALA A 12 -10.46 10.60 35.03
N VAL A 13 -11.54 10.08 35.59
CA VAL A 13 -11.96 8.67 35.41
C VAL A 13 -12.84 8.48 34.17
N LEU A 14 -13.36 9.55 33.55
CA LEU A 14 -14.28 9.48 32.40
C LEU A 14 -13.64 9.72 31.02
N MET A 15 -12.33 10.00 30.94
CA MET A 15 -11.62 10.22 29.66
C MET A 15 -10.55 9.16 29.36
N GLY A 16 -10.48 8.09 30.17
CA GLY A 16 -9.42 7.07 30.13
C GLY A 16 -9.72 5.84 29.27
N SER A 17 -10.42 5.96 28.14
CA SER A 17 -10.76 4.79 27.30
C SER A 17 -10.67 5.06 25.81
N ILE A 18 -9.57 5.65 25.35
CA ILE A 18 -9.07 5.48 23.97
C ILE A 18 -7.53 5.48 24.07
N PHE A 19 -6.87 4.54 23.39
CA PHE A 19 -5.42 4.26 23.40
C PHE A 19 -4.92 3.36 24.54
N ALA A 20 -5.41 2.12 24.53
CA ALA A 20 -4.58 0.99 24.93
C ALA A 20 -4.08 0.30 23.66
N GLU A 21 -2.88 0.64 23.23
CA GLU A 21 -2.04 -0.30 22.46
C GLU A 21 -0.59 -0.05 22.90
N THR A 22 -0.27 -0.62 24.07
CA THR A 22 1.12 -0.88 24.42
C THR A 22 1.61 -1.94 23.46
N ILE A 23 2.43 -1.50 22.51
CA ILE A 23 3.22 -2.31 21.58
C ILE A 23 3.89 -3.42 22.39
N GLY A 24 3.35 -4.63 22.26
CA GLY A 24 3.81 -5.83 22.92
C GLY A 24 4.81 -6.53 22.02
N ASP A 25 6.08 -6.40 22.36
CA ASP A 25 7.21 -7.12 21.76
C ASP A 25 7.22 -8.57 22.29
N ASN A 26 6.23 -9.39 21.88
CA ASN A 26 6.10 -10.76 22.40
C ASN A 26 5.82 -11.78 21.27
N PRO A 27 6.85 -12.41 20.69
CA PRO A 27 6.77 -13.25 19.48
C PRO A 27 6.04 -14.60 19.66
N ASP A 28 5.46 -14.86 20.83
CA ASP A 28 4.74 -16.10 21.18
C ASP A 28 3.22 -15.89 21.37
N ASP A 29 2.68 -14.71 21.08
CA ASP A 29 1.23 -14.48 21.12
C ASP A 29 0.51 -15.15 19.92
N PRO A 30 -0.42 -16.09 20.13
CA PRO A 30 -1.18 -16.74 19.06
C PRO A 30 -1.92 -15.75 18.14
N PHE A 31 -2.35 -14.60 18.68
CA PHE A 31 -3.03 -13.56 17.91
C PHE A 31 -2.09 -12.75 17.01
N GLU A 32 -0.78 -12.73 17.28
CA GLU A 32 0.22 -12.15 16.39
C GLU A 32 0.66 -13.13 15.31
N ARG A 33 0.77 -14.43 15.63
CA ARG A 33 0.97 -15.46 14.59
C ARG A 33 -0.19 -15.52 13.61
N ASP A 34 -1.42 -15.49 14.10
CA ASP A 34 -2.60 -15.49 13.24
C ASP A 34 -2.68 -14.21 12.39
N ARG A 35 -2.29 -13.03 12.92
CA ARG A 35 -2.20 -11.81 12.12
C ARG A 35 -1.10 -11.91 11.05
N PHE A 36 0.08 -12.40 11.40
CA PHE A 36 1.21 -12.56 10.47
C PHE A 36 0.95 -13.60 9.38
N GLU A 37 0.27 -14.70 9.72
CA GLU A 37 -0.17 -15.72 8.75
C GLU A 37 -1.29 -15.18 7.84
N ASN A 38 -2.24 -14.42 8.38
CA ASN A 38 -3.27 -13.76 7.58
C ASN A 38 -2.68 -12.67 6.66
N GLU A 39 -1.70 -11.89 7.13
CA GLU A 39 -1.01 -10.87 6.31
C GLU A 39 -0.21 -11.46 5.15
N LYS A 40 0.28 -12.70 5.30
CA LYS A 40 0.91 -13.45 4.19
C LYS A 40 -0.11 -13.92 3.15
N LEU A 41 -1.33 -14.25 3.57
CA LEU A 41 -2.41 -14.71 2.70
C LEU A 41 -3.11 -13.55 1.98
N THR A 42 -3.14 -12.36 2.59
CA THR A 42 -3.85 -11.20 2.03
C THR A 42 -3.00 -10.42 1.03
N THR A 43 -3.67 -9.90 0.00
CA THR A 43 -3.03 -8.96 -0.95
C THR A 43 -2.75 -7.64 -0.24
N GLN A 44 -1.48 -7.24 -0.20
CA GLN A 44 -1.03 -5.98 0.39
C GLN A 44 -1.08 -4.87 -0.66
N ILE A 45 -1.64 -3.72 -0.29
CA ILE A 45 -1.65 -2.52 -1.13
C ILE A 45 -0.54 -1.60 -0.67
N ILE A 46 0.41 -1.33 -1.56
CA ILE A 46 1.59 -0.52 -1.30
C ILE A 46 1.55 0.68 -2.25
N VAL A 47 1.69 1.88 -1.71
CA VAL A 47 1.89 3.10 -2.49
C VAL A 47 3.38 3.45 -2.37
N PRO A 48 4.17 3.38 -3.45
CA PRO A 48 5.59 3.70 -3.39
C PRO A 48 5.81 5.12 -2.86
N GLU A 49 6.80 5.30 -1.99
CA GLU A 49 7.19 6.64 -1.50
C GLU A 49 7.71 7.50 -2.65
N ASN A 50 8.58 6.91 -3.48
CA ASN A 50 9.02 7.49 -4.74
C ASN A 50 8.25 6.87 -5.89
N GLN A 51 7.30 7.62 -6.45
CA GLN A 51 6.47 7.13 -7.54
C GLN A 51 7.09 7.32 -8.92
N HIS A 52 8.25 7.98 -9.06
CA HIS A 52 8.94 8.21 -10.34
C HIS A 52 8.03 8.74 -11.47
N CYS A 53 6.97 9.49 -11.11
CA CYS A 53 6.06 10.10 -12.07
C CYS A 53 6.58 11.48 -12.49
N THR A 54 6.51 11.78 -13.79
CA THR A 54 6.72 13.15 -14.28
C THR A 54 5.39 13.89 -14.31
N ASP A 55 4.31 13.20 -14.67
CA ASP A 55 2.95 13.70 -14.58
C ASP A 55 2.50 13.84 -13.11
N LYS A 56 2.09 15.05 -12.74
CA LYS A 56 1.62 15.41 -11.40
C LYS A 56 0.28 14.77 -11.04
N ASN A 57 -0.49 14.34 -12.04
CA ASN A 57 -1.79 13.69 -11.83
C ASN A 57 -1.69 12.15 -11.83
N ALA A 58 -0.49 11.62 -12.09
CA ALA A 58 -0.26 10.20 -12.08
C ALA A 58 -0.08 9.68 -10.65
N THR A 59 -0.54 8.46 -10.44
CA THR A 59 -0.42 7.75 -9.17
C THR A 59 -0.02 6.31 -9.44
N VAL A 60 0.89 5.79 -8.62
CA VAL A 60 1.33 4.39 -8.68
C VAL A 60 0.82 3.62 -7.47
N LYS A 61 0.32 2.41 -7.72
CA LYS A 61 -0.11 1.48 -6.67
C LYS A 61 0.43 0.08 -6.99
N ILE A 62 0.89 -0.63 -5.98
CA ILE A 62 1.34 -2.02 -6.05
C ILE A 62 0.37 -2.86 -5.22
N GLU A 63 -0.17 -3.91 -5.82
CA GLU A 63 -0.88 -4.99 -5.14
C GLU A 63 0.05 -6.19 -5.09
N TYR A 64 0.54 -6.51 -3.90
CA TYR A 64 1.54 -7.55 -3.69
C TYR A 64 0.93 -8.74 -2.93
N GLN A 65 1.20 -9.95 -3.39
CA GLN A 65 0.77 -11.20 -2.79
C GLN A 65 1.99 -11.97 -2.29
N PRO A 66 2.35 -11.83 -0.99
CA PRO A 66 3.55 -12.43 -0.44
C PRO A 66 3.59 -13.95 -0.55
N MET A 67 2.45 -14.63 -0.38
CA MET A 67 2.37 -16.09 -0.48
C MET A 67 2.80 -16.63 -1.85
N HIS A 68 2.55 -15.85 -2.91
CA HIS A 68 2.85 -16.25 -4.27
C HIS A 68 4.05 -15.52 -4.85
N ASP A 69 4.68 -14.58 -4.14
CA ASP A 69 5.69 -13.68 -4.72
C ASP A 69 5.19 -13.04 -6.03
N GLU A 70 3.89 -12.72 -6.10
CA GLU A 70 3.24 -12.11 -7.26
C GLU A 70 2.87 -10.66 -6.94
N LEU A 71 3.05 -9.77 -7.91
CA LEU A 71 2.56 -8.40 -7.78
C LEU A 71 1.86 -7.91 -9.04
N ARG A 72 0.94 -6.98 -8.85
CA ARG A 72 0.35 -6.15 -9.89
C ARG A 72 0.66 -4.72 -9.58
N ILE A 73 1.33 -4.06 -10.51
CA ILE A 73 1.65 -2.65 -10.41
C ILE A 73 0.80 -1.86 -11.38
N TYR A 74 0.24 -0.78 -10.88
CA TYR A 74 -0.72 0.07 -11.56
C TYR A 74 -0.17 1.48 -11.65
N TYR A 75 -0.24 2.06 -12.83
CA TYR A 75 -0.05 3.48 -13.08
C TYR A 75 -1.37 4.07 -13.55
N ASP A 76 -1.90 5.03 -12.80
CA ASP A 76 -3.20 5.64 -13.06
C ASP A 76 -3.04 7.16 -13.24
N THR A 77 -3.45 7.66 -14.40
CA THR A 77 -3.40 9.09 -14.72
C THR A 77 -4.64 9.55 -15.48
N LEU A 78 -4.76 10.86 -15.76
CA LEU A 78 -5.81 11.42 -16.60
C LEU A 78 -5.66 10.90 -18.04
N TYR A 79 -6.79 10.61 -18.69
CA TYR A 79 -6.80 10.10 -20.07
C TYR A 79 -6.06 11.02 -21.06
N VAL A 80 -6.13 12.33 -20.83
CA VAL A 80 -5.54 13.35 -21.71
C VAL A 80 -4.02 13.48 -21.56
N THR A 81 -3.46 13.09 -20.41
CA THR A 81 -2.02 13.14 -20.15
C THR A 81 -1.35 11.78 -20.24
N PHE A 82 -2.11 10.73 -20.55
CA PHE A 82 -1.59 9.37 -20.62
C PHE A 82 -0.54 9.23 -21.73
N ASP A 83 0.72 9.02 -21.32
CA ASP A 83 1.79 8.55 -22.18
C ASP A 83 2.20 7.13 -21.79
N LYS A 84 2.22 6.24 -22.78
CA LYS A 84 2.55 4.82 -22.54
C LYS A 84 4.03 4.65 -22.16
N GLY A 85 4.93 5.43 -22.75
CA GLY A 85 6.36 5.33 -22.48
C GLY A 85 6.68 5.75 -21.04
N GLU A 86 6.09 6.86 -20.59
CA GLU A 86 6.18 7.31 -19.21
C GLU A 86 5.64 6.26 -18.24
N ALA A 87 4.41 5.78 -18.47
CA ALA A 87 3.80 4.76 -17.61
C ALA A 87 4.68 3.51 -17.46
N MET A 88 5.24 3.01 -18.56
CA MET A 88 6.16 1.86 -18.55
C MET A 88 7.44 2.14 -17.76
N ASN A 89 8.06 3.29 -17.98
CA ASN A 89 9.31 3.66 -17.30
C ASN A 89 9.08 3.84 -15.79
N THR A 90 8.01 4.53 -15.42
CA THR A 90 7.61 4.73 -14.02
C THR A 90 7.33 3.41 -13.32
N VAL A 91 6.56 2.52 -13.96
CA VAL A 91 6.28 1.18 -13.43
C VAL A 91 7.57 0.39 -13.25
N MET A 92 8.47 0.42 -14.23
CA MET A 92 9.74 -0.27 -14.16
C MET A 92 10.63 0.26 -13.03
N ALA A 93 10.68 1.58 -12.82
CA ALA A 93 11.45 2.19 -11.74
C ALA A 93 10.90 1.81 -10.36
N CYS A 94 9.58 1.91 -10.16
CA CYS A 94 8.92 1.49 -8.92
C CYS A 94 9.12 -0.01 -8.64
N LEU A 95 9.08 -0.84 -9.69
CA LEU A 95 9.35 -2.27 -9.58
C LEU A 95 10.80 -2.55 -9.16
N GLN A 96 11.77 -1.83 -9.73
CA GLN A 96 13.18 -1.99 -9.38
C GLN A 96 13.45 -1.62 -7.92
N ASP A 97 12.85 -0.53 -7.43
CA ASP A 97 12.94 -0.14 -6.03
C ASP A 97 12.32 -1.21 -5.12
N PHE A 98 11.13 -1.69 -5.46
CA PHE A 98 10.47 -2.77 -4.72
C PHE A 98 11.32 -4.05 -4.66
N ILE A 99 11.90 -4.46 -5.78
CA ILE A 99 12.78 -5.64 -5.89
C ILE A 99 14.00 -5.48 -4.99
N LYS A 100 14.63 -4.30 -5.02
CA LYS A 100 15.83 -3.99 -4.24
C LYS A 100 15.53 -3.98 -2.75
N GLU A 101 14.44 -3.35 -2.34
CA GLU A 101 14.00 -3.29 -0.94
C GLU A 101 13.67 -4.68 -0.38
N ASN A 102 12.98 -5.51 -1.18
CA ASN A 102 12.53 -6.83 -0.76
C ASN A 102 13.51 -7.97 -1.10
N LYS A 103 14.70 -7.65 -1.61
CA LYS A 103 15.80 -8.59 -1.90
C LYS A 103 15.44 -9.70 -2.90
N TYR A 104 14.64 -9.39 -3.91
CA TYR A 104 14.43 -10.28 -5.06
C TYR A 104 15.59 -10.15 -6.05
N TYR A 105 15.91 -11.22 -6.79
CA TYR A 105 17.00 -11.20 -7.78
C TYR A 105 16.50 -11.09 -9.22
N ASN A 106 15.27 -11.54 -9.49
CA ASN A 106 14.70 -11.51 -10.83
C ASN A 106 13.18 -11.37 -10.79
N TYR A 107 12.59 -11.04 -11.93
CA TYR A 107 11.16 -11.00 -12.13
C TYR A 107 10.80 -11.40 -13.56
N ARG A 108 9.57 -11.87 -13.76
CA ARG A 108 9.02 -12.13 -15.10
C ARG A 108 7.61 -11.57 -15.22
N TYR A 109 7.26 -11.11 -16.41
CA TYR A 109 5.89 -10.75 -16.75
C TYR A 109 5.06 -12.02 -16.91
N MET A 110 3.93 -12.08 -16.22
CA MET A 110 3.00 -13.22 -16.27
C MET A 110 1.98 -13.07 -17.40
N GLU A 111 1.64 -11.82 -17.73
CA GLU A 111 0.68 -11.46 -18.77
C GLU A 111 1.17 -10.25 -19.55
N LYS A 112 0.57 -9.99 -20.72
CA LYS A 112 0.77 -8.72 -21.43
C LYS A 112 0.19 -7.58 -20.60
N ASP A 113 0.87 -6.44 -20.65
CA ASP A 113 0.40 -5.23 -19.97
C ASP A 113 -0.99 -4.83 -20.45
N LYS A 114 -1.80 -4.37 -19.50
CA LYS A 114 -3.19 -3.99 -19.74
C LYS A 114 -3.33 -2.49 -19.63
N ILE A 115 -4.04 -1.90 -20.58
CA ILE A 115 -4.42 -0.48 -20.55
C ILE A 115 -5.94 -0.44 -20.52
N LYS A 116 -6.51 0.24 -19.53
CA LYS A 116 -7.95 0.40 -19.36
C LYS A 116 -8.28 1.86 -19.11
N SER A 117 -9.16 2.42 -19.94
CA SER A 117 -9.73 3.75 -19.67
C SER A 117 -11.06 3.60 -18.93
N TYR A 118 -11.30 4.48 -17.97
CA TYR A 118 -12.51 4.50 -17.15
C TYR A 118 -12.89 5.94 -16.80
N LYS A 119 -14.08 6.14 -16.22
CA LYS A 119 -14.47 7.41 -15.63
C LYS A 119 -14.44 7.28 -14.11
N ASP A 120 -13.81 8.24 -13.44
CA ASP A 120 -13.84 8.33 -11.98
C ASP A 120 -15.18 8.88 -11.47
N ASP A 121 -15.33 8.95 -10.15
CA ASP A 121 -16.54 9.48 -9.49
C ASP A 121 -16.84 10.95 -9.86
N ARG A 122 -15.81 11.69 -10.27
CA ARG A 122 -15.89 13.07 -10.73
C ARG A 122 -16.20 13.17 -12.23
N LYS A 123 -16.50 12.05 -12.89
CA LYS A 123 -16.74 11.92 -14.34
C LYS A 123 -15.52 12.30 -15.20
N GLN A 124 -14.34 12.41 -14.62
CA GLN A 124 -13.08 12.60 -15.32
C GLN A 124 -12.67 11.28 -15.98
N ARG A 125 -12.19 11.35 -17.21
CA ARG A 125 -11.65 10.17 -17.90
C ARG A 125 -10.23 9.92 -17.40
N LYS A 126 -9.99 8.72 -16.89
CA LYS A 126 -8.68 8.25 -16.45
C LYS A 126 -8.23 7.05 -17.28
N THR A 127 -6.93 6.83 -17.33
CA THR A 127 -6.31 5.68 -17.96
C THR A 127 -5.41 4.98 -16.96
N LEU A 128 -5.67 3.69 -16.79
CA LEU A 128 -4.90 2.78 -15.96
C LEU A 128 -4.02 1.92 -16.86
N TYR A 129 -2.72 1.94 -16.62
CA TYR A 129 -1.76 0.97 -17.11
C TYR A 129 -1.47 -0.04 -15.98
N ALA A 130 -1.44 -1.33 -16.30
CA ALA A 130 -1.21 -2.39 -15.32
C ALA A 130 -0.26 -3.46 -15.86
N SER A 131 0.70 -3.87 -15.03
CA SER A 131 1.62 -4.98 -15.29
C SER A 131 1.47 -6.07 -14.22
N HIS A 132 1.45 -7.33 -14.66
CA HIS A 132 1.36 -8.49 -13.77
C HIS A 132 2.69 -9.24 -13.75
N ILE A 133 3.30 -9.34 -12.58
CA ILE A 133 4.69 -9.75 -12.40
C ILE A 133 4.79 -10.87 -11.37
N LYS A 134 5.62 -11.87 -11.67
CA LYS A 134 6.08 -12.90 -10.74
C LYS A 134 7.52 -12.59 -10.36
N LEU A 135 7.79 -12.54 -9.07
CA LEU A 135 9.10 -12.30 -8.51
C LEU A 135 9.80 -13.64 -8.25
N THR A 136 11.13 -13.62 -8.29
CA THR A 136 11.97 -14.78 -8.01
C THR A 136 13.03 -14.39 -6.98
N ARG A 137 13.07 -15.15 -5.89
CA ARG A 137 14.15 -15.16 -4.89
C ARG A 137 15.15 -16.26 -5.20
#